data_AF-A0A7Z2VIF7-F1
#
_entry.id   AF-A0A7Z2VIF7-F1
#
_cell.length_a   1.000
_cell.length_b   1.000
_cell.length_c   1.000
_cell.angle_alpha   90.00
_cell.angle_beta   90.00
_cell.angle_gamma   90.00
#
_symmetry.space_group_name_H-M   'P 1'
#
loop_
_entity.id
_entity.type
_entity.pdbx_description
1 polymer ?
#
loop_
_entity_poly.entity_id
_entity_poly.type
_entity_poly.pdbx_seq_one_letter_code
_entity_poly.pdbx_strand_id
1 'polypeptide(L)'
;MSLPPAKISNSIGGKRAIAAMATMRLAVDRRTTTLLIGHSGGGVAAIHAAYLLMKSESRSNCLVVMIGSPKCRIPQELRPSVLSISAAGTRKRANDAEGKSPDLVSRLGTHGGWMRTRHNEINNHSAFRNGFPAWHKHKHAPAAMRTVPIIGGHADYFRDSSSYVNSSGSSNLDITLDAILSWLIQWNQTSFR
;
A
#
# COMPACT_ATOMS: atom_id res chain seq x y z
N MET A 1 -9.35 9.11 7.91
CA MET A 1 -9.63 7.85 8.64
C MET A 1 -9.96 6.76 7.61
N SER A 2 -9.27 5.61 7.62
CA SER A 2 -9.49 4.53 6.63
C SER A 2 -10.87 3.91 6.79
N LEU A 3 -11.62 3.79 5.69
CA LEU A 3 -12.89 3.05 5.69
C LEU A 3 -12.61 1.54 5.69
N PRO A 4 -13.45 0.72 6.33
CA PRO A 4 -13.41 -0.73 6.11
C PRO A 4 -13.80 -1.04 4.66
N PRO A 5 -13.37 -2.19 4.09
CA PRO A 5 -13.66 -2.56 2.71
C PRO A 5 -15.14 -2.42 2.31
N ALA A 6 -16.05 -2.84 3.20
CA ALA A 6 -17.50 -2.74 2.99
C ALA A 6 -18.05 -1.30 2.88
N LYS A 7 -17.28 -0.28 3.29
CA LYS A 7 -17.68 1.13 3.22
C LYS A 7 -16.89 1.91 2.16
N ILE A 8 -16.02 1.28 1.37
CA ILE A 8 -15.21 1.95 0.33
C ILE A 8 -16.10 2.66 -0.70
N SER A 9 -17.31 2.15 -0.96
CA SER A 9 -18.33 2.79 -1.79
C SER A 9 -18.72 4.20 -1.35
N ASN A 10 -18.42 4.60 -0.11
CA ASN A 10 -18.65 5.94 0.41
C ASN A 10 -17.41 6.84 0.37
N SER A 11 -16.30 6.38 -0.22
CA SER A 11 -15.07 7.18 -0.25
C SER A 11 -15.19 8.40 -1.15
N ILE A 12 -15.07 9.60 -0.57
CA ILE A 12 -14.98 10.87 -1.31
C ILE A 12 -13.73 10.88 -2.20
N GLY A 13 -12.56 10.56 -1.63
CA GLY A 13 -11.29 10.57 -2.36
C GLY A 13 -11.26 9.59 -3.53
N GLY A 14 -11.72 8.35 -3.33
CA GLY A 14 -11.78 7.34 -4.40
C GLY A 14 -12.74 7.75 -5.52
N LYS A 15 -13.92 8.29 -5.18
CA LYS A 15 -14.89 8.81 -6.18
C LYS A 15 -14.31 9.98 -6.98
N ARG A 16 -13.63 10.92 -6.31
CA ARG A 16 -12.98 12.05 -6.98
C ARG A 16 -11.87 11.60 -7.94
N ALA A 17 -11.09 10.60 -7.56
CA ALA A 17 -10.06 10.03 -8.44
C ALA A 17 -10.68 9.37 -9.70
N ILE A 18 -11.74 8.57 -9.54
CA ILE A 18 -12.46 7.99 -10.69
C ILE A 18 -13.05 9.07 -11.59
N ALA A 19 -13.67 10.10 -11.01
CA ALA A 19 -14.24 11.20 -11.78
C ALA A 19 -13.16 11.92 -12.61
N ALA A 20 -11.98 12.17 -12.03
CA ALA A 20 -10.86 12.76 -12.74
C ALA A 20 -10.36 11.87 -13.90
N MET A 21 -10.29 10.54 -13.70
CA MET A 21 -9.92 9.62 -14.77
C MET A 21 -10.91 9.65 -15.94
N ALA A 22 -12.21 9.70 -15.63
CA ALA A 22 -13.25 9.80 -16.65
C ALA A 22 -13.13 11.10 -17.47
N THR A 23 -12.80 12.23 -16.83
CA THR A 23 -12.57 13.51 -17.54
C THR A 23 -11.37 13.47 -18.49
N MET A 24 -10.35 12.67 -18.17
CA MET A 24 -9.15 12.52 -19.00
C MET A 24 -9.36 11.59 -20.21
N ARG A 25 -10.56 11.03 -20.39
CA ARG A 25 -10.90 10.05 -21.45
C ARG A 25 -9.91 8.89 -21.54
N LEU A 26 -9.33 8.50 -20.41
CA LEU A 26 -8.47 7.32 -20.35
C LEU A 26 -9.36 6.12 -20.63
N ALA A 27 -9.22 5.54 -21.83
CA ALA A 27 -9.93 4.31 -22.21
C ALA A 27 -9.36 3.17 -21.36
N VAL A 28 -10.04 2.88 -20.25
CA VAL A 28 -9.74 1.72 -19.43
C VAL A 28 -10.42 0.51 -20.07
N ASP A 29 -9.72 -0.16 -20.98
CA ASP A 29 -10.15 -1.45 -21.50
C ASP A 29 -9.52 -2.61 -20.71
N ARG A 30 -9.98 -3.83 -20.97
CA ARG A 30 -9.51 -5.04 -20.26
C ARG A 30 -8.05 -5.42 -20.52
N ARG A 31 -7.41 -4.81 -21.52
CA ARG A 31 -6.00 -5.04 -21.90
C ARG A 31 -5.09 -3.99 -21.27
N THR A 32 -5.63 -2.87 -20.83
CA THR A 32 -4.87 -1.83 -20.12
C THR A 32 -4.69 -2.15 -18.64
N THR A 33 -3.45 -1.97 -18.16
CA THR A 33 -3.14 -1.94 -16.73
C THR A 33 -3.17 -0.51 -16.25
N THR A 34 -4.04 -0.20 -15.29
CA THR A 34 -4.10 1.11 -14.65
C THR A 34 -3.17 1.14 -13.45
N LEU A 35 -2.21 2.06 -13.44
CA LEU A 35 -1.35 2.32 -12.28
C LEU A 35 -1.82 3.58 -11.55
N LEU A 36 -2.22 3.44 -10.29
CA LEU A 36 -2.63 4.54 -9.42
C LEU A 36 -1.55 4.81 -8.37
N ILE A 37 -0.92 5.97 -8.44
CA ILE A 37 0.12 6.38 -7.49
C ILE A 37 -0.45 7.49 -6.61
N GLY A 38 -0.40 7.32 -5.30
CA GLY A 38 -0.92 8.28 -4.35
C GLY A 38 0.01 8.53 -3.18
N HIS A 39 0.29 9.80 -2.90
CA HIS A 39 1.06 10.23 -1.73
C HIS A 39 0.12 10.59 -0.56
N SER A 40 0.56 10.31 0.67
CA SER A 40 -0.20 10.64 1.88
C SER A 40 -1.65 10.11 1.83
N GLY A 41 -2.66 10.94 2.08
CA GLY A 41 -4.08 10.59 1.91
C GLY A 41 -4.45 10.15 0.49
N GLY A 42 -3.70 10.58 -0.52
CA GLY A 42 -3.86 10.17 -1.92
C GLY A 42 -3.67 8.67 -2.12
N GLY A 43 -2.79 8.01 -1.36
CA GLY A 43 -2.61 6.55 -1.48
C GLY A 43 -3.85 5.77 -1.01
N VAL A 44 -4.54 6.25 0.04
CA VAL A 44 -5.82 5.67 0.46
C VAL A 44 -6.90 5.93 -0.59
N ALA A 45 -6.93 7.12 -1.19
CA ALA A 45 -7.84 7.42 -2.30
C ALA A 45 -7.59 6.50 -3.49
N ALA A 46 -6.33 6.22 -3.83
CA ALA A 46 -5.93 5.30 -4.89
C ALA A 46 -6.41 3.87 -4.64
N ILE A 47 -6.27 3.34 -3.41
CA ILE A 47 -6.83 2.03 -3.03
C ILE A 47 -8.35 1.99 -3.24
N HIS A 48 -9.05 3.04 -2.82
CA HIS A 48 -10.50 3.10 -2.96
C HIS A 48 -10.93 3.21 -4.43
N ALA A 49 -10.22 3.99 -5.24
CA ALA A 49 -10.46 4.10 -6.67
C ALA A 49 -10.22 2.77 -7.38
N ALA A 50 -9.10 2.09 -7.12
CA ALA A 50 -8.81 0.76 -7.67
C ALA A 50 -9.92 -0.24 -7.32
N TYR A 51 -10.35 -0.28 -6.05
CA TYR A 51 -11.42 -1.18 -5.65
C TYR A 51 -12.74 -0.91 -6.39
N LEU A 52 -13.11 0.37 -6.53
CA LEU A 52 -14.31 0.76 -7.25
C LEU A 52 -14.22 0.41 -8.74
N LEU A 53 -13.06 0.61 -9.37
CA LEU A 53 -12.79 0.22 -10.77
C LEU A 53 -12.85 -1.31 -10.97
N MET A 54 -12.37 -2.09 -10.00
CA MET A 54 -12.47 -3.56 -10.03
C MET A 54 -13.90 -4.06 -9.85
N LYS A 55 -14.76 -3.31 -9.14
CA LYS A 55 -16.18 -3.66 -8.94
C LYS A 55 -17.07 -3.21 -10.09
N SER A 56 -16.70 -2.16 -10.83
CA SER A 56 -17.33 -1.88 -12.12
C SER A 56 -16.97 -2.97 -13.13
N GLU A 57 -17.90 -3.33 -14.01
CA GLU A 57 -17.76 -4.42 -15.00
C GLU A 57 -16.59 -4.25 -16.00
N SER A 58 -15.86 -3.15 -15.90
CA SER A 58 -14.66 -2.79 -16.66
C SER A 58 -13.42 -3.63 -16.36
N ARG A 59 -13.45 -4.58 -15.40
CA ARG A 59 -12.38 -5.58 -15.09
C ARG A 59 -10.96 -5.09 -15.42
N SER A 60 -10.61 -3.94 -14.89
CA SER A 60 -9.31 -3.33 -15.14
C SER A 60 -8.27 -3.89 -14.19
N ASN A 61 -7.10 -4.24 -14.73
CA ASN A 61 -5.95 -4.59 -13.90
C ASN A 61 -5.46 -3.32 -13.21
N CYS A 62 -5.76 -3.19 -11.93
CA CYS A 62 -5.36 -2.02 -11.14
C CYS A 62 -4.13 -2.35 -10.29
N LEU A 63 -3.07 -1.59 -10.50
CA LEU A 63 -1.89 -1.53 -9.63
C LEU A 63 -1.99 -0.27 -8.78
N VAL A 64 -1.62 -0.36 -7.50
CA VAL A 64 -1.65 0.79 -6.59
C VAL A 64 -0.31 0.96 -5.88
N VAL A 65 0.20 2.18 -5.89
CA VAL A 65 1.37 2.59 -5.10
C VAL A 65 0.92 3.60 -4.06
N MET A 66 1.10 3.25 -2.79
CA MET A 66 0.86 4.11 -1.63
C MET A 66 2.20 4.66 -1.13
N ILE A 67 2.41 5.97 -1.20
CA ILE A 67 3.69 6.62 -0.82
C ILE A 67 3.47 7.46 0.44
N GLY A 68 4.16 7.10 1.53
CA GLY A 68 3.99 7.77 2.83
C GLY A 68 2.55 7.76 3.35
N SER A 69 1.70 6.87 2.85
CA SER A 69 0.27 6.92 3.09
C SER A 69 -0.12 6.31 4.43
N PRO A 70 -1.19 6.80 5.09
CA PRO A 70 -1.70 6.15 6.28
C PRO A 70 -2.19 4.73 5.94
N LYS A 71 -2.04 3.82 6.90
CA LYS A 71 -2.44 2.43 6.75
C LYS A 71 -3.96 2.32 6.63
N CYS A 72 -4.39 1.58 5.61
CA CYS A 72 -5.79 1.23 5.39
C CYS A 72 -5.97 -0.28 5.27
N ARG A 73 -7.21 -0.75 5.45
CA ARG A 73 -7.53 -2.16 5.21
C ARG A 73 -7.70 -2.39 3.71
N ILE A 74 -6.73 -3.05 3.08
CA ILE A 74 -6.75 -3.34 1.65
C ILE A 74 -7.67 -4.55 1.40
N PRO A 75 -8.64 -4.46 0.47
CA PRO A 75 -9.47 -5.58 0.04
C PRO A 75 -8.64 -6.77 -0.41
N GLN A 76 -9.09 -8.00 -0.10
CA GLN A 76 -8.29 -9.19 -0.26
C GLN A 76 -7.78 -9.38 -1.70
N GLU A 77 -8.67 -9.14 -2.66
CA GLU A 77 -8.43 -9.21 -4.10
C GLU A 77 -7.42 -8.17 -4.62
N LEU A 78 -7.25 -7.04 -3.93
CA LEU A 78 -6.34 -5.98 -4.36
C LEU A 78 -4.94 -6.14 -3.77
N ARG A 79 -4.79 -6.81 -2.61
CA ARG A 79 -3.50 -6.92 -1.88
C ARG A 79 -2.29 -7.32 -2.75
N PRO A 80 -2.38 -8.28 -3.69
CA PRO A 80 -1.24 -8.64 -4.55
C PRO A 80 -0.75 -7.51 -5.45
N SER A 81 -1.64 -6.56 -5.76
CA SER A 81 -1.41 -5.45 -6.70
C SER A 81 -1.13 -4.13 -6.00
N VAL A 82 -0.74 -4.16 -4.71
CA VAL A 82 -0.42 -2.95 -3.94
C VAL A 82 1.03 -2.97 -3.47
N LEU A 83 1.72 -1.86 -3.75
CA LEU A 83 2.98 -1.47 -3.12
C LEU A 83 2.72 -0.37 -2.09
N SER A 84 3.26 -0.53 -0.89
CA SER A 84 3.36 0.55 0.10
C SER A 84 4.82 0.94 0.30
N ILE A 85 5.13 2.23 0.12
CA ILE A 85 6.44 2.84 0.30
C ILE A 85 6.38 3.77 1.51
N SER A 86 7.37 3.65 2.40
CA SER A 86 7.52 4.54 3.55
C SER A 86 8.97 4.97 3.76
N ALA A 87 9.20 6.07 4.47
CA ALA A 87 10.54 6.54 4.78
C ALA A 87 11.24 5.55 5.71
N ALA A 88 12.48 5.18 5.39
CA ALA A 88 13.30 4.37 6.27
C ALA A 88 13.58 5.12 7.58
N GLY A 89 13.85 4.37 8.64
CA GLY A 89 14.22 4.94 9.94
C GLY A 89 15.54 5.70 9.90
N THR A 90 15.57 6.91 10.48
CA THR A 90 16.76 7.78 10.39
C THR A 90 17.75 7.64 11.54
N ARG A 91 17.39 7.01 12.69
CA ARG A 91 18.33 6.78 13.81
C ARG A 91 18.01 5.52 14.60
N LYS A 92 18.96 4.58 14.68
CA LYS A 92 18.96 3.52 15.70
C LYS A 92 19.18 4.18 17.07
N ARG A 93 18.29 3.97 18.04
CA ARG A 93 18.68 4.13 19.45
C ARG A 93 19.59 2.94 19.81
N ALA A 94 20.43 3.07 20.83
CA ALA A 94 21.39 2.03 21.24
C ALA A 94 20.75 0.62 21.43
N ASN A 95 19.42 0.55 21.63
CA ASN A 95 18.67 -0.69 21.81
C ASN A 95 17.61 -0.97 20.72
N ASP A 96 17.49 -0.13 19.68
CA ASP A 96 16.53 -0.32 18.59
C ASP A 96 17.26 -0.85 17.35
N ALA A 97 16.96 -2.09 16.94
CA ALA A 97 17.56 -2.72 15.76
C ALA A 97 17.25 -1.96 14.45
N GLU A 98 16.15 -1.21 14.41
CA GLU A 98 15.70 -0.37 13.30
C GLU A 98 15.35 1.03 13.80
N GLY A 99 15.81 2.07 13.10
CA GLY A 99 15.49 3.45 13.47
C GLY A 99 14.01 3.78 13.30
N LYS A 100 13.51 4.81 13.99
CA LYS A 100 12.12 5.27 13.79
C LYS A 100 12.00 6.06 12.48
N SER A 101 11.02 5.69 11.66
CA SER A 101 10.68 6.41 10.43
C SER A 101 10.30 7.87 10.75
N PRO A 102 10.84 8.86 10.00
CA PRO A 102 10.43 10.25 10.11
C PRO A 102 9.01 10.48 9.56
N ASP A 103 8.44 9.52 8.83
CA ASP A 103 7.09 9.60 8.30
C ASP A 103 6.05 9.15 9.32
N LEU A 104 5.48 10.12 10.04
CA LEU A 104 4.40 9.88 11.00
C LEU A 104 3.08 9.50 10.33
N VAL A 105 2.83 9.94 9.10
CA VAL A 105 1.57 9.66 8.39
C VAL A 105 1.47 8.18 8.06
N SER A 106 2.57 7.57 7.59
CA SER A 106 2.65 6.13 7.31
C SER A 106 2.39 5.24 8.52
N ARG A 107 2.46 5.80 9.74
CA ARG A 107 2.21 5.09 11.00
C ARG A 107 0.75 5.14 11.43
N LEU A 108 -0.04 6.05 10.88
CA LEU A 108 -1.45 6.21 11.23
C LEU A 108 -2.29 5.05 10.66
N GLY A 109 -3.33 4.66 11.39
CA GLY A 109 -4.24 3.60 10.97
C GLY A 109 -3.70 2.19 11.20
N THR A 110 -4.34 1.20 10.58
CA THR A 110 -3.95 -0.21 10.77
C THR A 110 -4.30 -1.05 9.55
N HIS A 111 -3.43 -2.01 9.24
CA HIS A 111 -3.74 -3.13 8.36
C HIS A 111 -4.41 -4.28 9.11
N GLY A 112 -4.59 -4.14 10.43
CA GLY A 112 -5.01 -5.23 11.28
C GLY A 112 -6.51 -5.55 11.19
N GLY A 113 -6.83 -6.77 11.61
CA GLY A 113 -8.19 -7.23 11.78
C GLY A 113 -8.28 -8.55 12.54
N TRP A 114 -9.47 -8.85 13.04
CA TRP A 114 -9.77 -10.09 13.75
C TRP A 114 -9.83 -11.28 12.78
N MET A 115 -9.17 -12.38 13.10
CA MET A 115 -9.26 -13.65 12.37
C MET A 115 -9.67 -14.75 13.34
N ARG A 116 -10.55 -15.65 12.90
CA ARG A 116 -10.84 -16.89 13.64
C ARG A 116 -9.80 -17.92 13.27
N THR A 117 -9.09 -18.46 14.25
CA THR A 117 -8.17 -19.58 14.06
C THR A 117 -9.00 -20.83 13.74
N ARG A 118 -8.92 -21.34 12.51
CA ARG A 118 -9.47 -22.67 12.20
C ARG A 118 -8.45 -23.69 12.66
N HIS A 119 -8.82 -24.52 13.62
CA HIS A 119 -8.04 -25.67 14.04
C HIS A 119 -8.28 -26.77 13.00
N ASN A 120 -7.37 -26.94 12.05
CA ASN A 120 -7.28 -28.14 11.21
C ASN A 120 -5.86 -28.22 10.66
N GLU A 121 -4.93 -28.60 11.52
CA GLU A 121 -3.82 -29.50 11.19
C GLU A 121 -3.07 -29.83 12.49
N ILE A 122 -2.64 -31.09 12.57
CA ILE A 122 -1.94 -31.76 13.67
C ILE A 122 -2.86 -32.50 14.66
N ASN A 123 -2.84 -33.81 14.47
CA ASN A 123 -3.29 -34.88 15.33
C ASN A 123 -3.03 -34.63 16.82
N ASN A 124 -4.05 -34.92 17.64
CA ASN A 124 -3.98 -35.49 19.01
C ASN A 124 -4.93 -34.80 20.00
N HIS A 125 -5.98 -35.56 20.36
CA HIS A 125 -6.60 -35.63 21.68
C HIS A 125 -6.85 -34.33 22.45
N SER A 126 -7.89 -33.57 22.08
CA SER A 126 -8.78 -32.92 23.05
C SER A 126 -9.96 -32.24 22.33
N ALA A 127 -11.17 -32.78 22.53
CA ALA A 127 -12.42 -32.32 21.93
C ALA A 127 -12.99 -31.03 22.58
N PHE A 128 -12.13 -30.08 22.99
CA PHE A 128 -12.55 -28.82 23.61
C PHE A 128 -11.59 -27.67 23.29
N ARG A 129 -11.80 -26.96 22.17
CA ARG A 129 -11.52 -25.51 22.04
C ARG A 129 -11.91 -24.97 20.66
N ASN A 130 -13.08 -24.34 20.58
CA ASN A 130 -13.34 -23.33 19.55
C ASN A 130 -12.28 -22.22 19.70
N GLY A 131 -11.38 -22.08 18.73
CA GLY A 131 -10.31 -21.09 18.78
C GLY A 131 -10.84 -19.67 18.93
N PHE A 132 -10.38 -18.94 19.97
CA PHE A 132 -10.75 -17.55 20.19
C PHE A 132 -10.28 -16.67 19.01
N PRO A 133 -11.08 -15.68 18.58
CA PRO A 133 -10.64 -14.75 17.55
C PRO A 133 -9.40 -13.99 18.01
N ALA A 134 -8.35 -13.99 17.18
CA ALA A 134 -7.10 -13.28 17.45
C ALA A 134 -7.00 -12.05 16.55
N TRP A 135 -6.36 -10.99 17.05
CA TRP A 135 -6.06 -9.80 16.25
C TRP A 135 -4.76 -10.01 15.47
N HIS A 136 -4.82 -9.96 14.14
CA HIS A 136 -3.65 -10.07 13.28
C HIS A 136 -3.27 -8.71 12.72
N LYS A 137 -2.06 -8.23 13.05
CA LYS A 137 -1.55 -6.88 12.69
C LYS A 137 -1.50 -6.62 11.17
N HIS A 138 -1.31 -7.67 10.38
CA HIS A 138 -1.10 -7.60 8.92
C HIS A 138 -2.23 -8.23 8.09
N LYS A 139 -3.40 -8.51 8.69
CA LYS A 139 -4.51 -9.21 8.01
C LYS A 139 -4.87 -8.60 6.64
N HIS A 140 -4.87 -7.28 6.57
CA HIS A 140 -5.23 -6.49 5.39
C HIS A 140 -4.04 -5.67 4.85
N ALA A 141 -2.82 -6.13 5.10
CA ALA A 141 -1.61 -5.48 4.60
C ALA A 141 -1.46 -5.71 3.08
N PRO A 142 -0.75 -4.83 2.36
CA PRO A 142 -0.37 -5.07 0.98
C PRO A 142 0.60 -6.25 0.89
N ALA A 143 0.70 -6.88 -0.28
CA ALA A 143 1.67 -7.94 -0.50
C ALA A 143 3.10 -7.41 -0.60
N ALA A 144 3.28 -6.18 -1.09
CA ALA A 144 4.58 -5.53 -1.18
C ALA A 144 4.67 -4.30 -0.26
N MET A 145 5.72 -4.26 0.56
CA MET A 145 6.08 -3.12 1.40
C MET A 145 7.56 -2.82 1.22
N ARG A 146 7.90 -1.54 1.03
CA ARG A 146 9.28 -1.07 0.88
C ARG A 146 9.52 0.15 1.76
N THR A 147 10.76 0.29 2.21
CA THR A 147 11.25 1.50 2.85
C THR A 147 12.29 2.15 1.95
N VAL A 148 12.28 3.49 1.88
CA VAL A 148 13.24 4.27 1.09
C VAL A 148 13.98 5.25 1.99
N PRO A 149 15.32 5.37 1.90
CA PRO A 149 16.11 6.23 2.76
C PRO A 149 16.08 7.70 2.30
N ILE A 150 14.90 8.34 2.39
CA ILE A 150 14.74 9.75 2.01
C ILE A 150 15.42 10.69 3.01
N ILE A 151 15.89 11.83 2.51
CA ILE A 151 16.31 12.98 3.31
C ILE A 151 15.07 13.83 3.62
N GLY A 152 14.90 14.24 4.88
CA GLY A 152 13.73 15.02 5.31
C GLY A 152 12.60 14.17 5.88
N GLY A 153 11.36 14.59 5.63
CA GLY A 153 10.16 14.02 6.26
C GLY A 153 9.07 13.61 5.26
N HIS A 154 7.86 13.47 5.78
CA HIS A 154 6.71 12.94 5.04
C HIS A 154 6.42 13.66 3.70
N ALA A 155 6.67 14.96 3.60
CA ALA A 155 6.41 15.75 2.39
C ALA A 155 7.50 15.62 1.31
N ASP A 156 8.62 14.96 1.61
CA ASP A 156 9.85 15.14 0.83
C ASP A 156 10.16 14.01 -0.17
N TYR A 157 9.28 12.99 -0.31
CA TYR A 157 9.51 11.82 -1.18
C TYR A 157 9.83 12.18 -2.64
N PHE A 158 9.36 13.32 -3.15
CA PHE A 158 9.55 13.71 -4.55
C PHE A 158 10.47 14.91 -4.72
N ARG A 159 11.29 15.22 -3.70
CA ARG A 159 12.26 16.32 -3.79
C ARG A 159 13.48 15.87 -4.60
N ASP A 160 13.93 16.73 -5.51
CA ASP A 160 15.05 16.50 -6.42
C ASP A 160 16.16 17.56 -6.32
N SER A 161 15.97 18.61 -5.51
CA SER A 161 16.98 19.63 -5.31
C SER A 161 18.19 19.11 -4.51
N SER A 162 19.33 19.80 -4.64
CA SER A 162 20.62 19.38 -4.06
C SER A 162 20.58 19.02 -2.58
N SER A 163 19.73 19.69 -1.77
CA SER A 163 19.55 19.39 -0.35
C SER A 163 18.92 18.01 -0.07
N TYR A 164 18.35 17.36 -1.08
CA TYR A 164 17.68 16.07 -1.00
C TYR A 164 18.38 14.99 -1.83
N VAL A 165 19.61 15.26 -2.25
CA VAL A 165 20.49 14.30 -2.91
C VAL A 165 21.38 13.63 -1.87
N ASN A 166 21.38 12.30 -1.85
CA ASN A 166 22.18 11.52 -0.91
C ASN A 166 23.66 11.45 -1.34
N SER A 167 24.50 10.79 -0.53
CA SER A 167 25.92 10.64 -0.81
C SER A 167 26.23 9.80 -2.06
N SER A 168 25.27 9.02 -2.58
CA SER A 168 25.40 8.27 -3.84
C SER A 168 24.94 9.06 -5.05
N GLY A 169 24.56 10.34 -4.90
CA GLY A 169 24.09 11.19 -5.99
C GLY A 169 22.63 10.96 -6.38
N SER A 170 21.86 10.19 -5.63
CA SER A 170 20.43 9.95 -5.89
C SER A 170 19.55 10.88 -5.06
N SER A 171 18.57 11.50 -5.70
CA SER A 171 17.56 12.31 -5.02
C SER A 171 16.47 11.47 -4.35
N ASN A 172 15.64 12.09 -3.49
CA ASN A 172 14.45 11.42 -2.95
C ASN A 172 13.49 10.95 -4.06
N LEU A 173 13.34 11.76 -5.12
CA LEU A 173 12.54 11.40 -6.28
C LEU A 173 13.10 10.13 -6.94
N ASP A 174 14.42 10.07 -7.19
CA ASP A 174 15.06 8.93 -7.85
C ASP A 174 14.86 7.64 -7.07
N ILE A 175 15.14 7.65 -5.76
CA ILE A 175 15.02 6.45 -4.93
C ILE A 175 13.56 6.01 -4.76
N THR A 176 12.61 6.95 -4.81
CA THR A 176 11.16 6.63 -4.76
C THR A 176 10.71 6.00 -6.08
N LEU A 177 11.13 6.56 -7.21
CA LEU A 177 10.81 6.02 -8.55
C LEU A 177 11.47 4.66 -8.77
N ASP A 178 12.72 4.49 -8.38
CA ASP A 178 13.43 3.21 -8.47
C ASP A 178 12.70 2.10 -7.70
N ALA A 179 12.22 2.39 -6.48
CA ALA A 179 11.43 1.45 -5.70
C ALA A 179 10.12 1.04 -6.40
N ILE A 180 9.48 1.97 -7.10
CA ILE A 180 8.26 1.71 -7.89
C ILE A 180 8.58 0.86 -9.11
N LEU A 181 9.59 1.27 -9.90
CA LEU A 181 9.99 0.60 -11.13
C LEU A 181 10.46 -0.84 -10.86
N SER A 182 11.30 -1.03 -9.84
CA SER A 182 11.77 -2.34 -9.39
C SER A 182 10.60 -3.26 -9.03
N TRP A 183 9.58 -2.74 -8.34
CA TRP A 183 8.37 -3.50 -8.02
C TRP A 183 7.54 -3.84 -9.27
N LEU A 184 7.37 -2.90 -10.22
CA LEU A 184 6.63 -3.13 -11.45
C LEU A 184 7.30 -4.20 -12.32
N ILE A 185 8.63 -4.16 -12.45
CA ILE A 185 9.42 -5.17 -13.16
C ILE A 185 9.20 -6.54 -12.52
N GLN A 186 9.30 -6.63 -11.19
CA GLN A 186 9.06 -7.87 -10.45
C GLN A 186 7.62 -8.39 -10.64
N TRP A 187 6.63 -7.49 -10.56
CA TRP A 187 5.22 -7.84 -10.74
C TRP A 187 4.94 -8.39 -12.13
N ASN A 188 5.51 -7.78 -13.17
CA ASN A 188 5.36 -8.23 -14.55
C ASN A 188 5.94 -9.63 -14.75
N GLN A 189 7.08 -9.93 -14.13
CA GLN A 189 7.74 -11.24 -14.23
C GLN A 189 6.98 -12.37 -13.53
N THR A 190 6.16 -12.06 -12.52
CA THR A 190 5.42 -13.07 -11.74
C THR A 190 3.97 -13.22 -12.19
N SER A 191 3.38 -12.21 -12.85
CA SER A 191 1.96 -12.20 -13.21
C SER A 191 1.66 -12.81 -14.58
N PHE A 192 2.67 -13.02 -15.43
CA PHE A 192 2.54 -13.58 -16.79
C PHE A 192 3.33 -14.89 -16.98
N ARG A 193 3.52 -15.65 -15.90
CA ARG A 193 3.97 -17.06 -15.97
C ARG A 193 2.75 -17.97 -15.86
#